data_AF-J9GPM0-F1
#
_entry.id   AF-J9GPM0-F1
#
_cell.length_a   1.000
_cell.length_b   1.000
_cell.length_c   1.000
_cell.angle_alpha   90.00
_cell.angle_beta   90.00
_cell.angle_gamma   90.00
#
_symmetry.space_group_name_H-M   'P 1'
#
loop_
_entity.id
_entity.type
_entity.pdbx_description
1 polymer ?
#
loop_
_entity_poly.entity_id
_entity_poly.type
_entity_poly.pdbx_seq_one_letter_code
_entity_poly.pdbx_strand_id
1 'polypeptide(L)' 'MRYIPFGNGAEFEMNIKNDTAKSGAPFCLLEVKAPFDIYLNGLDKQEIANLKDLQSKMNKYTGLMIGSLETANNNAGNWE' A
#
# COMPACT_ATOMS: atom_id res chain seq x y z
N MET A 1 4.83 2.53 -14.02
CA MET A 1 6.10 2.63 -13.27
C MET A 1 6.20 1.36 -12.44
N ARG A 2 7.24 0.54 -12.64
CA ARG A 2 7.30 -0.83 -12.07
C ARG A 2 8.12 -0.90 -10.77
N TYR A 3 9.17 -0.11 -10.69
CA TYR A 3 10.14 -0.13 -9.58
C TYR A 3 9.91 0.99 -8.59
N ILE A 4 10.12 0.71 -7.31
CA ILE A 4 10.12 1.69 -6.23
C ILE A 4 11.41 2.53 -6.36
N PRO A 5 11.32 3.88 -6.46
CA PRO A 5 12.51 4.74 -6.48
C PRO A 5 13.40 4.47 -5.27
N PHE A 6 14.72 4.37 -5.50
CA PHE A 6 15.72 4.06 -4.45
C PHE A 6 15.54 2.71 -3.72
N GLY A 7 14.58 1.88 -4.14
CA GLY A 7 14.29 0.56 -3.54
C GLY A 7 15.21 -0.57 -4.01
N ASN A 8 16.38 -0.27 -4.58
CA ASN A 8 17.34 -1.27 -5.08
C ASN A 8 16.73 -2.35 -6.02
N GLY A 9 15.85 -1.92 -6.93
CA GLY A 9 15.17 -2.83 -7.87
C GLY A 9 13.93 -3.53 -7.30
N ALA A 10 13.52 -3.23 -6.08
CA ALA A 10 12.23 -3.68 -5.56
C ALA A 10 11.06 -3.12 -6.39
N GLU A 11 10.06 -3.94 -6.60
CA GLU A 11 8.86 -3.62 -7.37
C GLU A 11 7.71 -3.26 -6.42
N PHE A 12 6.75 -2.47 -6.92
CA PHE A 12 5.50 -2.28 -6.20
C PHE A 12 4.73 -3.60 -6.14
N GLU A 13 4.19 -3.94 -4.97
CA GLU A 13 3.27 -5.06 -4.85
C GLU A 13 1.90 -4.63 -5.39
N MET A 14 1.43 -5.24 -6.47
CA MET A 14 0.15 -4.89 -7.10
C MET A 14 -0.76 -6.10 -7.15
N ASN A 15 -1.98 -5.92 -6.66
CA ASN A 15 -3.03 -6.93 -6.70
C ASN A 15 -4.31 -6.33 -7.27
N ILE A 16 -5.05 -7.14 -8.01
CA ILE A 16 -6.32 -6.77 -8.63
C ILE A 16 -7.35 -7.84 -8.28
N LYS A 17 -8.56 -7.42 -7.92
CA LYS A 17 -9.70 -8.30 -7.70
C LYS A 17 -10.90 -7.81 -8.50
N ASN A 18 -11.37 -8.63 -9.43
CA ASN A 18 -12.61 -8.40 -10.14
C ASN A 18 -13.74 -9.12 -9.41
N ASP A 19 -14.84 -8.43 -9.18
CA ASP A 19 -16.00 -8.98 -8.49
C ASP A 19 -17.29 -8.37 -9.07
N THR A 20 -18.44 -8.91 -8.70
CA THR A 20 -19.75 -8.48 -9.19
C THR A 20 -20.58 -7.97 -8.02
N ALA A 21 -21.03 -6.72 -8.10
CA ALA A 21 -21.88 -6.14 -7.08
C ALA A 21 -23.22 -6.88 -7.02
N LYS A 22 -23.97 -6.72 -5.91
CA LYS A 22 -25.32 -7.31 -5.77
C LYS A 22 -26.29 -6.87 -6.87
N SER A 23 -26.03 -5.73 -7.51
CA SER A 23 -26.79 -5.21 -8.65
C SER A 23 -26.45 -5.89 -9.99
N GLY A 24 -25.46 -6.79 -10.02
CA GLY A 24 -24.94 -7.41 -11.25
C GLY A 24 -23.89 -6.57 -11.98
N ALA A 25 -23.57 -5.36 -11.50
CA ALA A 25 -22.53 -4.53 -12.09
C ALA A 25 -21.13 -5.07 -11.74
N PRO A 26 -20.23 -5.25 -12.72
CA PRO A 26 -18.84 -5.61 -12.44
C PRO A 26 -18.12 -4.43 -11.76
N PHE A 27 -17.28 -4.74 -10.78
CA PHE A 27 -16.36 -3.77 -10.20
C PHE A 27 -14.97 -4.38 -10.05
N CYS A 28 -13.96 -3.52 -10.10
CA CYS A 28 -12.56 -3.89 -10.02
C CYS A 28 -11.94 -3.17 -8.83
N LEU A 29 -11.42 -3.94 -7.88
CA LEU A 29 -10.61 -3.45 -6.78
C LEU A 29 -9.13 -3.55 -7.15
N LEU A 30 -8.39 -2.49 -6.83
CA LEU A 30 -6.94 -2.40 -7.00
C LEU A 30 -6.32 -2.19 -5.63
N GLU A 31 -5.17 -2.79 -5.40
CA GLU A 31 -4.33 -2.51 -4.25
C GLU A 31 -2.87 -2.47 -4.70
N VAL A 32 -2.17 -1.38 -4.38
CA VAL A 32 -0.76 -1.21 -4.68
C VAL A 32 -0.02 -0.81 -3.40
N LYS A 33 1.09 -1.50 -3.10
CA LYS A 33 1.85 -1.30 -1.85
C LYS A 33 3.34 -1.06 -2.09
N ALA A 34 3.92 -0.26 -1.20
CA ALA A 34 5.36 -0.05 -1.06
C ALA A 34 5.74 -0.05 0.44
N PRO A 35 6.44 -1.08 0.95
CA PRO A 35 6.84 -1.15 2.36
C PRO A 35 7.79 -0.02 2.76
N PHE A 36 7.72 0.48 4.00
CA PHE A 36 8.61 1.56 4.45
C PHE A 36 10.09 1.17 4.43
N ASP A 37 10.44 -0.07 4.75
CA ASP A 37 11.84 -0.53 4.72
C ASP A 37 12.45 -0.45 3.32
N ILE A 38 11.62 -0.46 2.28
CA ILE A 38 12.02 -0.37 0.88
C ILE A 38 11.93 1.07 0.38
N TYR A 39 10.78 1.72 0.61
CA TYR A 39 10.51 3.06 0.09
C TYR A 39 11.36 4.14 0.76
N LEU A 40 11.60 4.02 2.08
CA LEU A 40 12.41 4.95 2.86
C LEU A 40 13.86 4.46 3.01
N ASN A 41 14.26 3.46 2.23
CA ASN A 41 15.60 2.90 2.30
C ASN A 41 16.66 3.99 2.11
N GLY A 42 17.67 4.01 2.98
CA GLY A 42 18.73 5.02 3.00
C GLY A 42 18.44 6.24 3.90
N LEU A 43 17.26 6.36 4.48
CA LEU A 43 16.95 7.33 5.54
C LEU A 43 17.31 6.80 6.94
N ASP A 44 17.06 7.60 7.97
CA ASP A 44 17.37 7.24 9.36
C ASP A 44 16.57 6.00 9.80
N LYS A 45 17.30 4.95 10.22
CA LYS A 45 16.71 3.67 10.58
C LYS A 45 15.84 3.74 11.83
N GLN A 46 16.15 4.62 12.78
CA GLN A 46 15.39 4.78 14.01
C GLN A 46 14.06 5.49 13.71
N GLU A 47 14.06 6.50 12.85
CA GLU A 47 12.83 7.16 12.42
C GLU A 47 11.90 6.20 11.65
N ILE A 48 12.46 5.39 10.74
CA ILE A 48 11.70 4.34 10.03
C ILE A 48 11.08 3.36 11.03
N ALA A 49 11.85 2.90 12.02
CA ALA A 49 11.34 1.99 13.06
C ALA A 49 10.19 2.63 13.87
N ASN A 50 10.31 3.92 14.22
CA ASN A 50 9.27 4.65 14.95
C ASN A 50 7.98 4.78 14.11
N LEU A 51 8.09 5.08 12.81
CA LEU A 51 6.95 5.15 11.90
C LEU A 51 6.25 3.80 11.76
N LYS A 52 7.01 2.71 11.66
CA LYS A 52 6.46 1.35 11.60
C LYS A 52 5.74 0.98 12.89
N ASP A 53 6.32 1.29 14.04
CA ASP A 53 5.71 1.06 15.35
C ASP A 53 4.39 1.82 15.50
N LEU A 54 4.35 3.10 15.11
CA LEU A 54 3.14 3.92 15.13
C LEU A 54 2.02 3.31 14.24
N GLN A 55 2.34 2.97 12.98
CA GLN A 55 1.36 2.38 12.06
C GLN A 55 0.87 1.01 12.54
N SER A 56 1.78 0.16 13.03
CA SER A 56 1.43 -1.15 13.56
C SER A 56 0.49 -1.06 14.76
N LYS A 57 0.71 -0.09 15.67
CA LYS A 57 -0.18 0.16 16.82
C LYS A 57 -1.58 0.61 16.41
N MET A 58 -1.71 1.24 15.24
CA MET A 58 -2.99 1.64 14.66
C MET A 58 -3.64 0.56 13.79
N ASN A 59 -3.06 -0.65 13.72
CA ASN A 59 -3.44 -1.71 12.78
C ASN A 59 -3.48 -1.25 11.32
N LYS A 60 -2.60 -0.31 10.95
CA LYS A 60 -2.44 0.17 9.58
C LYS A 60 -1.24 -0.50 8.91
N TYR A 61 -1.24 -0.51 7.59
CA TYR A 61 -0.12 -1.04 6.80
C TYR A 61 1.15 -0.19 6.98
N THR A 62 2.26 -0.85 7.26
CA THR A 62 3.58 -0.24 7.52
C THR A 62 4.31 0.15 6.23
N GLY A 63 3.67 1.00 5.44
CA GLY A 63 4.15 1.43 4.15
C GLY A 63 3.19 2.43 3.49
N LEU A 64 3.44 2.73 2.23
CA LEU A 64 2.49 3.41 1.36
C LEU A 64 1.56 2.38 0.72
N MET A 65 0.27 2.64 0.74
CA MET A 65 -0.74 1.84 0.06
C MET A 65 -1.75 2.75 -0.62
N ILE A 66 -2.17 2.39 -1.83
CA ILE A 66 -3.37 2.93 -2.47
C ILE A 66 -4.35 1.80 -2.76
N GLY A 67 -5.64 2.13 -2.70
CA GLY A 67 -6.69 1.14 -2.93
C GLY A 67 -6.84 0.13 -1.80
N SER A 68 -7.68 -0.88 -2.02
CA SER A 68 -7.91 -1.99 -1.09
C SER A 68 -8.62 -3.13 -1.84
N LEU A 69 -8.22 -4.38 -1.57
CA LEU A 69 -8.90 -5.57 -2.10
C LEU A 69 -10.16 -5.95 -1.33
N GLU A 70 -10.40 -5.32 -0.19
CA GLU A 70 -11.54 -5.62 0.70
C GLU A 70 -12.64 -4.57 0.58
N THR A 71 -12.27 -3.29 0.55
CA THR A 71 -13.22 -2.18 0.54
C THR A 71 -13.00 -1.27 -0.67
N ALA A 72 -14.07 -0.94 -1.39
CA ALA A 72 -13.99 0.08 -2.44
C ALA A 72 -13.77 1.46 -1.80
N ASN A 73 -12.57 2.01 -1.95
CA ASN A 73 -12.16 3.32 -1.39
C ASN A 73 -11.78 4.34 -2.47
N ASN A 74 -12.21 4.13 -3.72
CA ASN A 74 -11.86 4.96 -4.87
C ASN A 74 -10.34 5.16 -5.08
N ASN A 75 -9.56 4.11 -4.82
CA ASN A 75 -8.09 4.12 -4.90
C ASN A 75 -7.42 5.15 -3.98
N ALA A 76 -8.05 5.52 -2.87
CA ALA A 76 -7.48 6.43 -1.88
C ALA A 76 -6.18 5.88 -1.28
N GLY A 77 -5.30 6.79 -0.87
CA GLY A 77 -4.07 6.49 -0.16
C GLY A 77 -4.28 6.27 1.33
N ASN A 78 -3.39 5.52 1.98
CA ASN A 78 -3.45 5.24 3.42
C ASN A 78 -2.90 6.36 4.33
N TRP A 79 -2.60 7.54 3.76
CA TRP A 79 -2.00 8.69 4.44
C TRP A 79 -2.98 9.84 4.71
N GLU A 80 -4.26 9.67 4.37
CA GLU A 80 -5.35 10.55 4.82
C GLU A 80 -5.94 10.13 6.17
#